data_AF-A0A3M2AEH9-F1
#
_entry.id   AF-A0A3M2AEH9-F1
#
_cell.length_a   1.000
_cell.length_b   1.000
_cell.length_c   1.000
_cell.angle_alpha   90.00
_cell.angle_beta   90.00
_cell.angle_gamma   90.00
#
_symmetry.space_group_name_H-M   'P 1'
#
loop_
_entity.id
_entity.type
_entity.pdbx_description
1 polymer ?
#
loop_
_entity_poly.entity_id
_entity_poly.type
_entity_poly.pdbx_seq_one_letter_code
_entity_poly.pdbx_strand_id
1 'polypeptide(L)'
;MPIKENYKRQALEKVERLGRALEEAILLALEQRDPEDLEFGISYEFESPKVESLWKEAVEENNYMEVVFTEIMEHHDGAYLKATFRNSTERYFADRYVSVRSSGRVE
;
A
#
# COMPACT_ATOMS: atom_id res chain seq x y z
N MET A 1 11.71 -11.56 19.21
CA MET A 1 10.41 -11.72 19.90
C MET A 1 9.49 -12.47 18.96
N PRO A 2 8.81 -13.56 19.37
CA PRO A 2 7.80 -14.18 18.52
C PRO A 2 6.66 -13.17 18.36
N ILE A 3 6.47 -12.69 17.13
CA ILE A 3 5.31 -11.88 16.77
C ILE A 3 4.07 -12.71 17.08
N LYS A 4 3.08 -12.13 17.76
CA LYS A 4 1.81 -12.83 17.94
C LYS A 4 1.14 -12.89 16.57
N GLU A 5 0.94 -14.09 16.04
CA GLU A 5 0.22 -14.36 14.78
C GLU A 5 -1.09 -13.58 14.64
N ASN A 6 -1.73 -13.28 15.77
CA ASN A 6 -2.93 -12.43 15.80
C ASN A 6 -2.69 -11.02 15.22
N TYR A 7 -1.54 -10.38 15.49
CA TYR A 7 -1.24 -9.06 14.93
C TYR A 7 -1.04 -9.12 13.41
N LYS A 8 -0.37 -10.17 12.92
CA LYS A 8 -0.24 -10.43 11.47
C LYS A 8 -1.61 -10.58 10.83
N ARG A 9 -2.46 -11.44 11.39
CA ARG A 9 -3.82 -11.65 10.90
C ARG A 9 -4.64 -10.34 10.87
N GLN A 10 -4.65 -9.57 11.96
CA GLN A 10 -5.38 -8.30 12.03
C GLN A 10 -4.89 -7.29 10.98
N ALA A 11 -3.58 -7.24 10.72
CA ALA A 11 -3.03 -6.36 9.69
C ALA A 11 -3.45 -6.78 8.27
N LEU A 12 -3.48 -8.08 7.99
CA LEU A 12 -3.93 -8.60 6.70
C LEU A 12 -5.44 -8.42 6.49
N GLU A 13 -6.25 -8.56 7.56
CA GLU A 13 -7.69 -8.31 7.52
C GLU A 13 -8.04 -6.86 7.10
N LYS A 14 -7.24 -5.88 7.52
CA LYS A 14 -7.41 -4.48 7.09
C LYS A 14 -7.22 -4.32 5.58
N VAL A 15 -6.20 -4.98 5.02
CA VAL A 15 -5.90 -4.96 3.58
C VAL A 15 -7.01 -5.65 2.78
N GLU A 16 -7.53 -6.78 3.25
CA GLU A 16 -8.70 -7.44 2.66
C GLU A 16 -9.94 -6.56 2.65
N ARG A 17 -10.24 -5.89 3.78
CA ARG A 17 -11.40 -4.99 3.89
C ARG A 17 -11.32 -3.84 2.89
N LEU A 18 -10.13 -3.23 2.77
CA LEU A 18 -9.90 -2.17 1.78
C LEU A 18 -10.02 -2.72 0.35
N GLY A 19 -9.34 -3.83 0.04
CA GLY A 19 -9.33 -4.43 -1.29
C GLY A 19 -10.73 -4.73 -1.81
N ARG A 20 -11.59 -5.32 -0.98
CA ARG A 20 -13.00 -5.57 -1.34
C ARG A 20 -13.79 -4.29 -1.57
N ALA A 21 -13.61 -3.28 -0.73
CA ALA A 21 -14.30 -2.00 -0.90
C ALA A 21 -13.88 -1.28 -2.19
N LEU A 22 -12.61 -1.39 -2.58
CA LEU A 22 -12.11 -0.87 -3.85
C LEU A 22 -12.63 -1.66 -5.04
N GLU A 23 -12.64 -2.99 -4.96
CA GLU A 23 -13.17 -3.87 -6.00
C GLU A 23 -14.65 -3.58 -6.28
N GLU A 24 -15.47 -3.45 -5.22
CA GLU A 24 -16.87 -3.02 -5.34
C GLU A 24 -16.99 -1.65 -6.03
N ALA A 25 -16.16 -0.67 -5.64
CA ALA A 25 -16.18 0.66 -6.23
C ALA A 25 -15.75 0.67 -7.72
N ILE A 26 -14.75 -0.13 -8.08
CA ILE A 26 -14.26 -0.27 -9.45
C ILE A 26 -15.31 -0.95 -10.33
N LEU A 27 -15.89 -2.06 -9.87
CA LEU A 27 -16.93 -2.76 -10.63
C LEU A 27 -18.13 -1.85 -10.91
N LEU A 28 -18.57 -1.10 -9.90
CA LEU A 28 -19.69 -0.17 -10.04
C LEU A 28 -19.36 0.99 -10.98
N ALA A 29 -18.09 1.44 -11.02
CA ALA A 29 -17.63 2.43 -11.98
C ALA A 29 -17.55 1.88 -13.41
N LEU A 30 -17.15 0.62 -13.58
CA LEU A 30 -17.08 -0.06 -14.89
C LEU A 30 -18.48 -0.32 -15.48
N GLU A 31 -19.44 -0.72 -14.65
CA GLU A 31 -20.84 -0.95 -15.09
C GLU A 31 -21.53 0.29 -15.64
N GLN A 32 -21.08 1.48 -15.23
CA GLN A 32 -21.63 2.76 -15.67
C GLN A 32 -21.00 3.30 -16.96
N ARG A 33 -20.02 2.59 -17.53
CA ARG A 33 -19.27 3.03 -18.71
C ARG A 33 -19.65 2.23 -19.94
N ASP A 34 -19.55 2.89 -21.09
CA ASP A 34 -19.69 2.22 -22.37
C ASP A 34 -18.50 1.26 -22.56
N PRO A 35 -18.72 0.00 -22.98
CA PRO A 35 -17.65 -0.92 -23.32
C PRO A 35 -16.62 -0.35 -24.31
N GLU A 36 -17.03 0.52 -25.24
CA GLU A 36 -16.13 1.16 -26.21
C GLU A 36 -15.12 2.11 -25.54
N ASP A 37 -15.53 2.80 -24.45
CA ASP A 37 -14.65 3.68 -23.69
C ASP A 37 -13.56 2.91 -22.91
N LEU A 38 -13.83 1.63 -22.58
CA LEU A 38 -12.88 0.78 -21.84
C LEU A 38 -11.69 0.34 -22.72
N GLU A 39 -11.84 0.32 -24.05
CA GLU A 39 -10.79 -0.11 -24.98
C GLU A 39 -9.55 0.79 -24.95
N PHE A 40 -9.73 2.07 -24.58
CA PHE A 40 -8.64 3.05 -24.50
C PHE A 40 -8.05 3.19 -23.10
N GLY A 41 -8.57 2.43 -22.13
CA GLY A 41 -8.25 2.58 -20.71
C GLY A 41 -8.93 3.81 -20.10
N ILE A 42 -9.33 3.66 -18.84
CA ILE A 42 -10.05 4.71 -18.12
C ILE A 42 -9.21 5.24 -16.96
N SER A 43 -9.27 6.56 -16.75
CA SER A 43 -8.89 7.19 -15.49
C SER A 43 -10.14 7.46 -14.70
N TYR A 44 -10.19 6.96 -13.46
CA TYR A 44 -11.34 7.11 -12.58
C TYR A 44 -10.86 7.64 -11.23
N GLU A 45 -11.38 8.81 -10.88
CA GLU A 45 -11.22 9.42 -9.56
C GLU A 45 -12.54 9.31 -8.83
N PHE A 46 -12.51 8.87 -7.58
CA PHE A 46 -13.69 8.79 -6.75
C PHE A 46 -13.36 9.15 -5.31
N GLU A 47 -14.30 9.81 -4.67
CA GLU A 47 -14.21 10.20 -3.27
C GLU A 47 -15.21 9.38 -2.47
N SER A 48 -14.74 8.70 -1.43
CA SER A 48 -15.58 7.93 -0.53
C SER A 48 -15.00 7.98 0.87
N PRO A 49 -15.66 8.64 1.84
CA PRO A 49 -15.19 8.72 3.22
C PRO A 49 -14.97 7.33 3.84
N LYS A 50 -15.77 6.34 3.42
CA LYS A 50 -15.60 4.94 3.83
C LYS A 50 -14.29 4.36 3.34
N VAL A 51 -13.98 4.53 2.05
CA VAL A 51 -12.75 4.00 1.44
C VAL A 51 -11.53 4.74 1.98
N GLU A 52 -11.62 6.05 2.18
CA GLU A 52 -10.57 6.86 2.79
C GLU A 52 -10.23 6.36 4.20
N SER A 53 -11.24 6.13 5.04
CA SER A 53 -11.03 5.55 6.38
C SER A 53 -10.38 4.17 6.33
N LEU A 54 -10.82 3.31 5.41
CA LEU A 54 -10.24 1.97 5.24
C LEU A 54 -8.79 2.05 4.72
N TRP A 55 -8.51 2.98 3.82
CA TRP A 55 -7.17 3.22 3.29
C TRP A 55 -6.23 3.66 4.42
N LYS A 56 -6.67 4.60 5.26
CA LYS A 56 -5.90 5.05 6.41
C LYS A 56 -5.58 3.89 7.37
N GLU A 57 -6.58 3.07 7.70
CA GLU A 57 -6.40 1.91 8.58
C GLU A 57 -5.40 0.89 8.01
N ALA A 58 -5.49 0.59 6.71
CA ALA A 58 -4.74 -0.48 6.05
C ALA A 58 -3.34 -0.05 5.57
N VAL A 59 -3.17 1.22 5.19
CA VAL A 59 -1.97 1.73 4.53
C VAL A 59 -1.16 2.67 5.41
N GLU A 60 -1.76 3.52 6.25
CA GLU A 60 -1.02 4.48 7.10
C GLU A 60 -0.85 4.01 8.56
N GLU A 61 -1.92 3.49 9.15
CA GLU A 61 -1.97 3.11 10.57
C GLU A 61 -1.69 1.61 10.78
N ASN A 62 -1.39 0.89 9.69
CA ASN A 62 -1.03 -0.51 9.75
C ASN A 62 0.44 -0.66 10.16
N ASN A 63 0.66 -1.14 11.38
CA ASN A 63 1.99 -1.19 12.00
C ASN A 63 2.69 -2.54 11.82
N TYR A 64 2.02 -3.52 11.22
CA TYR A 64 2.59 -4.83 10.96
C TYR A 64 2.73 -5.02 9.46
N MET A 65 3.92 -4.82 8.93
CA MET A 65 4.25 -5.02 7.52
C MET A 65 5.57 -5.78 7.39
N GLU A 66 5.67 -6.61 6.36
CA GLU A 66 6.90 -7.32 6.04
C GLU A 66 7.79 -6.43 5.19
N VAL A 67 9.10 -6.41 5.47
CA VAL A 67 10.06 -5.70 4.62
C VAL A 67 10.31 -6.57 3.39
N VAL A 68 9.95 -6.07 2.20
CA VAL A 68 10.11 -6.80 0.94
C VAL A 68 11.26 -6.30 0.09
N PHE A 69 11.70 -5.07 0.32
CA PHE A 69 12.82 -4.48 -0.40
C PHE A 69 13.55 -3.48 0.48
N THR A 70 14.87 -3.49 0.42
CA THR A 70 15.73 -2.51 1.06
C THR A 70 16.87 -2.16 0.11
N GLU A 71 17.14 -0.88 -0.04
CA GLU A 71 18.23 -0.36 -0.86
C GLU A 71 18.98 0.72 -0.10
N ILE A 72 20.31 0.67 -0.14
CA ILE A 72 21.18 1.74 0.34
C ILE A 72 21.76 2.43 -0.89
N MET A 73 21.53 3.73 -1.01
CA MET A 73 22.12 4.56 -2.06
C MET A 73 23.07 5.58 -1.44
N GLU A 74 24.31 5.58 -1.88
CA GLU A 74 25.28 6.61 -1.53
C GLU A 74 25.26 7.72 -2.57
N HIS A 75 25.19 8.96 -2.09
CA HIS A 75 25.32 10.17 -2.89
C HIS A 75 26.39 11.07 -2.29
N HIS A 76 26.84 12.06 -3.08
CA HIS A 76 27.81 13.05 -2.64
C HIS A 76 27.38 13.83 -1.38
N ASP A 77 26.08 13.85 -1.06
CA ASP A 77 25.47 14.60 0.03
C ASP A 77 24.94 13.72 1.19
N GLY A 78 25.27 12.42 1.18
CA GLY A 78 24.92 11.48 2.25
C GLY A 78 24.52 10.09 1.75
N ALA A 79 24.01 9.28 2.67
CA ALA A 79 23.49 7.94 2.38
C ALA A 79 21.97 7.90 2.57
N TYR A 80 21.27 7.18 1.69
CA TYR A 80 19.82 7.01 1.70
C TYR A 80 19.50 5.54 1.90
N LEU A 81 18.72 5.22 2.94
CA LEU A 81 18.11 3.91 3.12
C LEU A 81 16.66 3.99 2.64
N LYS A 82 16.36 3.30 1.54
CA LYS A 82 14.99 3.08 1.08
C LYS A 82 14.53 1.70 1.54
N ALA A 83 13.33 1.64 2.10
CA ALA A 83 12.68 0.40 2.49
C ALA A 83 11.24 0.37 1.99
N THR A 84 10.84 -0.76 1.39
CA THR A 84 9.46 -1.04 1.01
C THR A 84 8.90 -2.07 1.98
N PHE A 85 7.82 -1.68 2.63
CA PHE A 85 7.04 -2.51 3.53
C PHE A 85 5.79 -2.97 2.79
N ARG A 86 5.44 -4.25 2.91
CA ARG A 86 4.28 -4.85 2.26
C ARG A 86 3.42 -5.62 3.25
N ASN A 87 2.11 -5.46 3.11
CA ASN A 87 1.15 -6.49 3.47
C ASN A 87 0.57 -7.09 2.20
N SER A 88 0.56 -8.42 2.12
CA SER A 88 -0.03 -9.13 0.98
C SER A 88 -0.95 -10.23 1.49
N THR A 89 -2.15 -10.27 0.93
CA THR A 89 -2.99 -11.46 0.94
C THR A 89 -2.84 -12.18 -0.40
N GLU A 90 -3.67 -13.19 -0.64
CA GLU A 90 -3.73 -13.89 -1.93
C GLU A 90 -4.22 -12.97 -3.07
N ARG A 91 -5.07 -11.98 -2.75
CA ARG A 91 -5.74 -11.14 -3.75
C ARG A 91 -5.32 -9.68 -3.74
N TYR A 92 -4.92 -9.15 -2.60
CA TYR A 92 -4.64 -7.72 -2.43
C TYR A 92 -3.27 -7.51 -1.78
N PHE A 93 -2.63 -6.41 -2.13
CA PHE A 93 -1.41 -5.97 -1.46
C PHE A 93 -1.44 -4.48 -1.21
N ALA A 94 -0.74 -4.06 -0.16
CA ALA A 94 -0.52 -2.66 0.18
C ALA A 94 0.97 -2.44 0.44
N ASP A 95 1.55 -1.48 -0.28
CA ASP A 95 2.96 -1.10 -0.14
C ASP A 95 3.08 0.25 0.56
N ARG A 96 4.05 0.35 1.46
CA ARG A 96 4.49 1.61 2.07
C ARG A 96 5.98 1.81 1.83
N TYR A 97 6.32 2.97 1.28
CA TYR A 97 7.69 3.37 1.02
C TYR A 97 8.20 4.27 2.14
N VAL A 98 9.35 3.94 2.71
CA VAL A 98 10.05 4.76 3.70
C VAL A 98 11.45 5.04 3.17
N SER A 99 11.86 6.31 3.24
CA SER A 99 13.21 6.74 2.90
C SER A 99 13.81 7.48 4.08
N VAL A 100 14.99 7.03 4.52
CA VAL A 100 15.75 7.65 5.62
C VAL A 100 17.06 8.18 5.04
N ARG A 101 17.31 9.47 5.23
CA ARG A 101 18.58 10.10 4.86
C ARG A 101 19.50 10.20 6.07
N SER A 102 20.75 9.78 5.92
CA SER A 102 21.83 10.07 6.86
C SER A 102 22.81 11.06 6.23
N SER A 103 23.11 12.14 6.95
CA SER A 103 24.16 13.10 6.60
C SER A 103 25.54 12.70 7.14
N GLY A 104 25.64 11.55 7.81
CA GLY A 104 26.92 11.04 8.32
C GLY A 104 27.83 10.66 7.16
N ARG A 105 29.07 11.16 7.16
CA ARG A 105 30.14 10.60 6.32
C ARG A 105 30.31 9.14 6.74
N VAL A 106 30.22 8.23 5.77
CA VAL A 106 30.67 6.84 5.96
C VAL A 106 32.20 6.91 5.90
N GLU A 107 32.86 6.82 7.06
CA GLU A 107 34.32 6.66 7.17
C GLU A 107 34.70 5.18 7.17
#